data_AF-A0A7X0AW63-F1
#
_entry.id   AF-A0A7X0AW63-F1
#
_cell.length_a   1.000
_cell.length_b   1.000
_cell.length_c   1.000
_cell.angle_alpha   90.00
_cell.angle_beta   90.00
_cell.angle_gamma   90.00
#
_symmetry.space_group_name_H-M   'P 1'
#
loop_
_entity.id
_entity.type
_entity.pdbx_description
1 polymer ?
#
loop_
_entity_poly.entity_id
_entity_poly.type
_entity_poly.pdbx_seq_one_letter_code
_entity_poly.pdbx_strand_id
1 'polypeptide(L)'
;MSNPQDDRKGDPGATIGSPQPRGNAVSPCTVADIALARAAEMLSRIRGTRAYADASPAERLALESYVLDLADIRSENGIVPARR
;
A
#
# COMPACT_ATOMS: atom_id res chain seq x y z
N MET A 1 -38.12 54.90 26.83
CA MET A 1 -36.82 55.40 26.34
C MET A 1 -35.84 54.23 26.29
N SER A 2 -35.09 54.11 25.19
CA SER A 2 -33.87 53.30 24.95
C SER A 2 -33.96 51.79 24.65
N ASN A 3 -33.83 51.51 23.34
CA ASN A 3 -33.08 50.51 22.52
C ASN A 3 -32.23 49.36 23.17
N PRO A 4 -31.70 48.38 22.38
CA PRO A 4 -31.97 46.93 22.49
C PRO A 4 -30.66 46.09 22.56
N GLN A 5 -30.78 44.77 22.41
CA GLN A 5 -29.71 43.79 22.26
C GLN A 5 -28.89 43.50 23.51
N ASP A 6 -29.31 42.48 24.26
CA ASP A 6 -28.37 41.69 25.04
C ASP A 6 -28.77 40.21 25.04
N ASP A 7 -27.76 39.40 24.76
CA ASP A 7 -27.65 37.94 24.70
C ASP A 7 -28.91 37.04 24.59
N ARG A 8 -29.26 36.70 23.34
CA ARG A 8 -29.77 35.34 23.03
C ARG A 8 -28.80 34.62 22.11
N LYS A 9 -27.69 34.14 22.67
CA LYS A 9 -26.95 33.03 22.08
C LYS A 9 -27.43 31.74 22.73
N GLY A 10 -28.60 31.30 22.30
CA GLY A 10 -29.06 29.94 22.56
C GLY A 10 -28.13 28.98 21.85
N ASP A 11 -27.42 28.18 22.62
CA ASP A 11 -26.87 26.91 22.16
C ASP A 11 -28.06 25.95 22.01
N PRO A 12 -28.35 25.50 20.78
CA PRO A 12 -28.33 24.06 20.62
C PRO A 12 -27.88 23.63 19.22
N GLY A 13 -26.86 22.78 19.18
CA GLY A 13 -26.78 21.73 18.17
C GLY A 13 -26.11 22.14 16.85
N ALA A 14 -24.82 21.82 16.75
CA ALA A 14 -24.25 21.18 15.57
C ALA A 14 -22.85 20.62 15.92
N THR A 15 -22.80 19.63 16.81
CA THR A 15 -21.72 18.64 16.75
C THR A 15 -22.01 17.75 15.55
N ILE A 16 -21.64 18.20 14.35
CA ILE A 16 -21.22 17.32 13.26
C ILE A 16 -20.09 18.07 12.57
N GLY A 17 -18.88 17.87 13.09
CA GLY A 17 -17.66 18.20 12.37
C GLY A 17 -17.77 17.60 10.97
N SER A 18 -17.47 18.43 9.99
CA SER A 18 -17.61 18.19 8.56
C SER A 18 -17.34 16.73 8.18
N PRO A 19 -18.14 16.13 7.26
CA PRO A 19 -17.71 14.89 6.64
C PRO A 19 -16.36 15.18 6.00
N GLN A 20 -15.31 14.61 6.60
CA GLN A 20 -14.00 14.50 6.03
C GLN A 20 -14.25 14.06 4.58
N PRO A 21 -13.84 14.84 3.56
CA PRO A 21 -13.89 14.32 2.22
C PRO A 21 -13.14 13.00 2.30
N ARG A 22 -13.84 11.90 1.97
CA ARG A 22 -13.23 10.62 1.64
C ARG A 22 -12.30 10.94 0.48
N GLY A 23 -11.10 11.44 0.79
CA GLY A 23 -9.99 11.36 -0.11
C GLY A 23 -9.91 9.88 -0.39
N ASN A 24 -10.15 9.51 -1.64
CA ASN A 24 -9.77 8.21 -2.14
C ASN A 24 -8.31 8.07 -1.73
N ALA A 25 -8.07 7.40 -0.59
CA ALA A 25 -6.76 7.00 -0.17
C ALA A 25 -6.39 5.93 -1.19
N VAL A 26 -5.89 6.39 -2.33
CA VAL A 26 -5.01 5.60 -3.17
C VAL A 26 -3.96 5.14 -2.17
N SER A 27 -4.08 3.90 -1.71
CA SER A 27 -3.09 3.35 -0.78
C SER A 27 -1.76 3.53 -1.50
N PRO A 28 -0.85 4.36 -0.95
CA PRO A 28 0.40 4.61 -1.63
C PRO A 28 1.09 3.26 -1.76
N CYS A 29 1.27 2.77 -2.98
CA CYS A 29 2.02 1.54 -3.22
C CYS A 29 3.39 1.69 -2.57
N THR A 30 3.67 0.87 -1.58
CA THR A 30 4.97 0.85 -0.91
C THR A 30 6.02 0.23 -1.84
N VAL A 31 7.30 0.40 -1.51
CA VAL A 31 8.37 -0.29 -2.25
C VAL A 31 8.18 -1.81 -2.17
N ALA A 32 7.69 -2.31 -1.02
CA ALA A 32 7.33 -3.71 -0.84
C ALA A 32 6.23 -4.16 -1.81
N ASP A 33 5.18 -3.35 -1.99
CA ASP A 33 4.09 -3.67 -2.93
C ASP A 33 4.58 -3.72 -4.39
N ILE A 34 5.47 -2.80 -4.76
CA ILE A 34 6.07 -2.78 -6.10
C ILE A 34 6.99 -3.99 -6.31
N ALA A 35 7.79 -4.34 -5.31
CA ALA A 35 8.68 -5.50 -5.36
C ALA A 35 7.88 -6.81 -5.45
N LEU A 36 6.79 -6.93 -4.68
CA LEU A 36 5.89 -8.08 -4.72
C LEU A 36 5.19 -8.20 -6.07
N ALA A 37 4.71 -7.08 -6.65
CA ALA A 37 4.12 -7.08 -7.98
C ALA A 37 5.11 -7.54 -9.05
N ARG A 38 6.39 -7.14 -8.94
CA ARG A 38 7.46 -7.61 -9.84
C ARG A 38 7.76 -9.09 -9.67
N ALA A 39 7.80 -9.61 -8.44
CA ALA A 39 7.94 -11.06 -8.22
C ALA A 39 6.78 -11.84 -8.83
N ALA A 40 5.54 -11.38 -8.63
CA ALA A 40 4.36 -12.02 -9.22
C ALA A 40 4.43 -12.04 -10.76
N GLU A 41 4.87 -10.94 -11.37
CA GLU A 41 5.10 -10.85 -12.82
C GLU A 41 6.17 -11.86 -13.28
N MET A 42 7.31 -11.92 -12.59
CA MET A 42 8.41 -12.85 -12.91
C MET A 42 7.97 -14.31 -12.79
N LEU A 43 7.31 -14.67 -11.69
CA LEU A 43 6.75 -16.01 -11.49
C LEU A 43 5.77 -16.39 -12.59
N SER A 44 4.89 -15.47 -12.99
CA SER A 44 3.92 -15.72 -14.06
C SER A 44 4.61 -15.99 -15.40
N ARG A 45 5.67 -15.23 -15.73
CA ARG A 45 6.45 -15.49 -16.96
C ARG A 45 7.17 -16.83 -16.91
N ILE A 46 7.83 -17.13 -15.79
CA ILE A 46 8.62 -18.36 -15.63
C ILE A 46 7.72 -19.59 -15.68
N ARG A 47 6.55 -19.56 -15.03
CA ARG A 47 5.58 -20.67 -15.04
C ARG A 47 5.07 -21.00 -16.45
N GLY A 48 5.08 -20.04 -17.37
CA GLY A 48 4.75 -20.25 -18.78
C GLY A 48 5.85 -20.88 -19.62
N THR A 49 7.05 -21.11 -19.05
CA THR A 49 8.18 -21.65 -19.81
C THR A 49 8.19 -23.18 -19.82
N ARG A 50 8.70 -23.74 -20.92
CA ARG A 50 8.96 -25.19 -21.02
C ARG A 50 9.95 -25.68 -19.97
N ALA A 51 10.98 -24.87 -19.66
CA ALA A 51 11.94 -25.20 -18.61
C ALA A 51 11.26 -25.40 -17.24
N TYR A 52 10.28 -24.57 -16.89
CA TYR A 52 9.49 -24.75 -15.68
C TYR A 52 8.61 -26.00 -15.75
N ALA A 53 8.01 -26.28 -16.91
CA ALA A 53 7.21 -27.48 -17.13
C ALA A 53 8.02 -28.79 -17.03
N ASP A 54 9.28 -28.76 -17.46
CA ASP A 54 10.18 -29.92 -17.42
C ASP A 54 10.91 -30.06 -16.07
N ALA A 55 10.95 -29.00 -15.25
CA ALA A 55 11.57 -29.01 -13.92
C ALA A 55 10.83 -29.90 -12.92
N SER A 56 11.58 -30.52 -12.01
CA SER A 56 11.03 -31.28 -10.89
C SER A 56 10.30 -30.37 -9.89
N PRO A 57 9.38 -30.91 -9.07
CA PRO A 57 8.70 -30.13 -8.03
C PRO A 57 9.66 -29.39 -7.08
N ALA A 58 10.79 -30.00 -6.73
CA ALA A 58 11.80 -29.40 -5.85
C ALA A 58 12.51 -28.21 -6.52
N GLU A 59 12.88 -28.35 -7.80
CA GLU A 59 13.52 -27.27 -8.56
C GLU A 59 12.56 -26.09 -8.77
N ARG A 60 11.27 -26.36 -9.01
CA ARG A 60 10.24 -25.33 -9.08
C ARG A 60 10.13 -24.55 -7.78
N LEU A 61 10.02 -25.25 -6.64
CA LEU A 61 9.95 -24.62 -5.32
C LEU A 61 11.18 -23.77 -5.02
N ALA A 62 12.38 -24.28 -5.34
CA ALA A 62 13.62 -23.52 -5.16
C ALA A 62 13.63 -22.23 -6.00
N LEU A 63 13.16 -22.29 -7.24
CA LEU A 63 13.07 -21.15 -8.13
C LEU A 63 12.03 -20.13 -7.65
N GLU A 64 10.87 -20.59 -7.17
CA GLU A 64 9.83 -19.73 -6.63
C GLU A 64 10.31 -19.00 -5.35
N SER A 65 10.97 -19.73 -4.45
CA SER A 65 11.59 -19.16 -3.24
C SER A 65 12.61 -18.08 -3.61
N TYR A 66 13.51 -18.37 -4.56
CA TYR A 66 14.53 -17.41 -5.00
C TYR A 66 13.92 -16.10 -5.54
N VAL A 67 12.81 -16.18 -6.28
CA VAL A 67 12.12 -14.98 -6.80
C VAL A 67 11.48 -14.16 -5.68
N LEU A 68 10.95 -14.82 -4.64
CA LEU A 68 10.40 -14.14 -3.47
C LEU A 68 11.49 -13.48 -2.61
N ASP A 69 12.60 -14.19 -2.37
CA ASP A 69 13.75 -13.64 -1.64
C ASP A 69 14.32 -12.40 -2.35
N LEU A 70 14.36 -12.42 -3.69
CA LEU A 70 14.78 -11.26 -4.48
C LEU A 70 13.84 -10.06 -4.31
N ALA A 71 12.54 -10.28 -4.12
CA ALA A 71 11.59 -9.20 -3.85
C ALA A 71 11.76 -8.64 -2.44
N ASP A 72 12.08 -9.48 -1.46
CA ASP A 72 12.33 -9.05 -0.08
C ASP A 72 13.59 -8.17 0.01
N ILE A 73 14.70 -8.59 -0.63
CA ILE A 73 15.95 -7.81 -0.71
C ILE A 73 15.71 -6.44 -1.39
N ARG A 74 14.88 -6.39 -2.42
CA ARG A 74 14.52 -5.15 -3.12
C ARG A 74 13.61 -4.24 -2.29
N SER A 75 12.77 -4.83 -1.45
CA SER A 75 11.94 -4.12 -0.48
C SER A 75 12.82 -3.44 0.58
N GLU A 76 13.78 -4.18 1.14
CA GLU A 76 14.68 -3.70 2.20
C GLU A 76 15.60 -2.57 1.71
N ASN A 77 16.12 -2.67 0.47
CA ASN A 77 16.91 -1.59 -0.16
C ASN A 77 16.13 -0.30 -0.44
N GLY A 78 14.79 -0.33 -0.41
CA GLY A 78 13.93 0.86 -0.49
C GLY A 78 13.78 1.63 0.82
N ILE A 79 14.21 1.03 1.94
CA ILE A 79 14.15 1.61 3.29
C ILE A 79 15.54 2.09 3.70
N VAL A 80 16.16 2.95 2.88
CA VAL A 80 17.22 3.84 3.38
C VAL A 80 16.60 5.22 3.52
N PRO A 81 16.04 5.60 4.68
CA PRO A 81 15.81 7.01 4.94
C PRO A 81 17.19 7.67 4.97
N ALA A 82 17.46 8.51 3.96
CA ALA A 82 18.57 9.43 3.97
C ALA A 82 18.36 10.41 5.13
N ARG A 83 18.81 10.01 6.33
CA ARG A 83 18.98 10.93 7.45
C ARG A 83 20.19 11.80 7.14
N ARG A 84 19.94 13.01 6.64
CA ARG A 84 20.81 14.16 6.86
C ARG A 84 20.11 15.12 7.80
#